data_AF-A0A4Y2S821-F1
#
_entry.id   AF-A0A4Y2S821-F1
#
_cell.length_a   1.000
_cell.length_b   1.000
_cell.length_c   1.000
_cell.angle_alpha   90.00
_cell.angle_beta   90.00
_cell.angle_gamma   90.00
#
_symmetry.space_group_name_H-M   'P 1'
#
loop_
_entity.id
_entity.type
_entity.pdbx_description
1 polymer ?
#
loop_
_entity_poly.entity_id
_entity_poly.type
_entity_poly.pdbx_seq_one_letter_code
_entity_poly.pdbx_strand_id
1 'polypeptide(L)' 'ACGGAICCTTCHVYVEDDLFDRLPEAHQEEEDMIDAAPFHKLTSRLSCQLCVTKDMEGTVFTLPPGTQNMQIDKDYTREG' A
#
# COMPACT_ATOMS: atom_id res chain seq x y z
N ALA A 1 0.61 9.43 6.96
CA ALA A 1 1.42 10.40 6.20
C ALA A 1 0.58 11.15 5.15
N CYS A 2 0.08 10.51 4.09
CA CYS A 2 -0.82 11.15 3.12
C CYS A 2 -2.31 11.20 3.55
N GLY A 3 -2.68 10.52 4.65
CA GLY A 3 -4.08 10.47 5.11
C GLY A 3 -5.00 9.57 4.29
N GLY A 4 -4.45 8.61 3.53
CA GLY A 4 -5.24 7.69 2.71
C GLY A 4 -5.44 8.13 1.26
N ALA A 5 -4.79 9.22 0.85
CA ALA A 5 -4.93 9.79 -0.50
C ALA A 5 -4.11 9.10 -1.60
N ILE A 6 -3.60 7.87 -1.37
CA ILE A 6 -2.76 7.14 -2.34
C ILE A 6 -1.58 7.99 -2.87
N CYS A 7 -0.90 8.72 -1.97
CA CYS A 7 0.29 9.53 -2.31
C CYS A 7 1.57 9.10 -1.57
N CYS A 8 1.52 7.97 -0.86
CA CYS A 8 2.65 7.46 -0.09
C CYS A 8 2.55 5.95 0.10
N THR A 9 3.66 5.32 0.51
CA THR A 9 3.71 3.88 0.85
C THR A 9 3.82 3.63 2.35
N THR A 10 3.64 4.66 3.19
CA THR A 10 3.73 4.53 4.68
C THR A 10 2.70 3.61 5.33
N CYS A 11 1.67 3.21 4.59
CA CYS A 11 0.64 2.28 5.02
C CYS A 11 0.78 0.88 4.38
N HIS A 12 1.90 0.64 3.68
CA HIS A 12 2.21 -0.64 3.05
C HIS A 12 2.27 -1.76 4.09
N VAL A 13 1.54 -2.83 3.81
CA VAL A 13 1.51 -4.06 4.59
C VAL A 13 1.62 -5.26 3.66
N TYR A 14 2.12 -6.38 4.17
CA TYR A 14 1.91 -7.70 3.57
C TYR A 14 0.68 -8.34 4.21
N VAL A 15 -0.21 -8.82 3.36
CA VAL A 15 -1.40 -9.58 3.74
C VAL A 15 -1.05 -11.07 3.69
N GLU A 16 -1.58 -11.86 4.63
CA GLU A 16 -1.48 -13.33 4.56
C GLU A 16 -2.21 -13.86 3.32
N ASP A 17 -1.65 -14.89 2.69
CA ASP A 17 -2.12 -15.41 1.39
C ASP A 17 -3.62 -15.75 1.39
N ASP A 18 -4.12 -16.35 2.48
CA ASP A 18 -5.51 -16.76 2.63
C ASP A 18 -6.49 -15.57 2.68
N LEU A 19 -6.08 -14.45 3.28
CA LEU A 19 -6.85 -13.23 3.29
C LEU A 19 -6.71 -12.50 1.96
N PHE A 20 -5.51 -12.43 1.39
CA PHE A 20 -5.22 -11.73 0.15
C PHE A 20 -6.11 -12.23 -1.00
N ASP A 21 -6.25 -13.55 -1.15
CA ASP A 21 -7.10 -14.18 -2.17
C ASP A 21 -8.60 -13.86 -2.03
N ARG A 22 -9.03 -13.41 -0.84
CA ARG A 22 -10.41 -13.02 -0.54
C ARG A 22 -10.65 -11.51 -0.67
N LEU A 23 -9.59 -10.71 -0.78
CA LEU A 23 -9.72 -9.27 -0.94
C LEU A 23 -10.17 -8.93 -2.36
N PRO A 24 -10.88 -7.81 -2.55
CA PRO A 24 -10.99 -7.19 -3.86
C PRO A 24 -9.59 -6.89 -4.40
N GLU A 25 -9.43 -7.04 -5.71
CA GLU A 25 -8.23 -6.60 -6.43
C GLU A 25 -7.92 -5.14 -6.08
N ALA A 26 -6.62 -4.82 -6.04
CA ALA A 26 -6.18 -3.45 -5.86
C ALA A 26 -6.65 -2.61 -7.06
N HIS A 27 -6.94 -1.34 -6.81
CA HIS A 27 -7.16 -0.41 -7.93
C HIS A 27 -5.83 -0.07 -8.59
N GLN A 28 -5.85 0.28 -9.88
CA GLN A 28 -4.62 0.58 -10.64
C GLN A 28 -3.71 1.60 -9.93
N GLU A 29 -4.27 2.66 -9.35
CA GLU A 29 -3.51 3.68 -8.61
C GLU A 29 -2.82 3.11 -7.36
N GLU A 30 -3.45 2.14 -6.69
CA GLU A 30 -2.85 1.44 -5.56
C GLU A 30 -1.71 0.54 -6.05
N GLU A 31 -1.90 -0.22 -7.14
CA GLU A 31 -0.88 -1.08 -7.74
C GLU A 31 0.35 -0.28 -8.17
N ASP A 32 0.14 0.83 -8.89
CA ASP A 32 1.23 1.71 -9.35
C ASP A 32 2.06 2.24 -8.15
N MET A 33 1.37 2.57 -7.04
CA MET A 33 2.03 3.03 -5.82
C MET A 33 2.79 1.91 -5.09
N ILE A 34 2.26 0.68 -5.11
CA ILE A 34 2.91 -0.50 -4.52
C ILE A 34 4.13 -0.92 -5.35
N ASP A 35 4.05 -0.87 -6.68
CA ASP A 35 5.18 -1.20 -7.56
C ASP A 35 6.37 -0.27 -7.32
N ALA A 36 6.09 1.00 -7.03
CA ALA A 36 7.09 1.98 -6.63
C ALA A 36 7.53 1.87 -5.16
N ALA A 37 6.89 1.01 -4.35
CA ALA A 37 7.20 0.84 -2.94
C ALA A 37 8.48 0.03 -2.71
N PRO A 38 9.28 0.38 -1.69
CA PRO A 38 10.41 -0.44 -1.28
C PRO A 38 9.90 -1.78 -0.70
N PHE A 39 10.58 -2.87 -1.06
CA PHE A 39 10.28 -4.22 -0.55
C PHE A 39 8.87 -4.74 -0.90
N HIS A 40 8.25 -4.28 -1.99
CA HIS A 40 6.95 -4.84 -2.39
C HIS A 40 7.03 -6.34 -2.68
N LYS A 41 5.88 -6.99 -2.52
CA LYS A 41 5.60 -8.42 -2.71
C LYS A 41 4.23 -8.55 -3.36
N LEU A 42 3.93 -9.72 -3.93
CA LEU A 42 2.62 -10.02 -4.52
C LEU A 42 1.46 -9.76 -3.56
N THR A 43 1.61 -10.08 -2.27
CA THR A 43 0.59 -9.85 -1.25
C THR A 43 0.64 -8.47 -0.59
N SER A 44 1.31 -7.52 -1.23
CA SER A 44 1.38 -6.14 -0.73
C SER A 44 0.04 -5.45 -0.93
N ARG A 45 -0.37 -4.67 0.08
CA ARG A 45 -1.51 -3.75 0.00
C ARG A 45 -1.17 -2.43 0.67
N LEU A 46 -1.84 -1.36 0.28
CA LEU A 46 -1.91 -0.14 1.06
C LEU A 46 -3.06 -0.30 2.05
N SER A 47 -2.74 -0.52 3.34
CA SER A 47 -3.77 -0.80 4.35
C SER A 47 -4.84 0.31 4.47
N CYS A 48 -4.53 1.54 4.07
CA CYS A 48 -5.50 2.64 4.04
C CYS A 48 -6.57 2.52 2.93
N GLN A 49 -6.37 1.62 1.96
CA GLN A 49 -7.34 1.32 0.90
C GLN A 49 -8.19 0.09 1.21
N LEU A 50 -7.89 -0.63 2.30
CA LEU A 50 -8.66 -1.79 2.73
C LEU A 50 -9.87 -1.35 3.56
N CYS A 51 -11.05 -1.81 3.16
CA CYS A 51 -12.24 -1.73 3.99
C CYS A 51 -12.21 -2.85 5.03
N VAL A 52 -12.23 -2.48 6.32
CA VAL A 52 -12.27 -3.47 7.40
C VAL A 52 -13.61 -4.21 7.38
N THR A 53 -13.55 -5.54 7.25
CA THR A 53 -14.72 -6.43 7.29
C THR A 53 -14.61 -7.43 8.44
N LYS A 54 -15.70 -8.16 8.72
CA LYS A 54 -15.69 -9.24 9.71
C LYS A 54 -14.75 -10.39 9.35
N ASP A 55 -14.53 -10.63 8.05
CA ASP A 55 -13.68 -11.71 7.56
C ASP A 55 -12.18 -11.50 7.85
N MET A 56 -11.82 -10.29 8.31
CA MET A 56 -10.47 -9.91 8.75
C MET A 56 -10.26 -10.09 10.26
N GLU A 57 -11.26 -10.59 11.02
CA GLU A 57 -11.12 -10.77 12.46
C GLU A 57 -9.98 -11.75 12.80
N GLY A 58 -9.08 -11.32 13.69
CA GLY A 58 -7.92 -12.12 14.12
C GLY A 58 -6.78 -12.20 13.09
N THR A 59 -6.89 -11.51 11.96
CA THR A 59 -5.83 -11.50 10.95
C THR A 59 -4.64 -10.66 11.38
N VAL A 60 -3.45 -11.06 10.92
CA VAL A 60 -2.19 -10.39 11.21
C VAL A 60 -1.69 -9.77 9.91
N PHE A 61 -1.23 -8.53 9.99
CA PHE A 61 -0.57 -7.84 8.89
C PHE A 61 0.90 -7.65 9.24
N THR A 62 1.78 -7.92 8.28
CA THR A 62 3.22 -7.72 8.48
C THR A 62 3.66 -6.42 7.84
N LEU A 63 4.44 -5.61 8.56
CA LEU A 63 5.02 -4.38 8.01
C LEU A 63 6.30 -4.68 7.20
N PRO A 64 6.55 -3.97 6.09
CA PRO A 64 7.82 -4.03 5.38
C PRO A 64 8.96 -3.45 6.24
N PRO A 65 10.23 -3.78 5.93
CA PRO A 65 11.39 -3.22 6.64
C PRO A 65 11.52 -1.69 6.55
N GLY A 66 10.88 -1.07 5.56
CA GLY A 66 10.83 0.37 5.39
C GLY A 66 9.74 0.78 4.42
N THR A 67 9.33 2.04 4.51
CA THR A 67 8.29 2.65 3.67
C THR A 67 8.75 4.02 3.20
N GLN A 68 8.14 4.54 2.13
CA GLN A 68 8.38 5.90 1.68
C GLN A 68 7.17 6.80 1.97
N ASN A 69 7.48 8.06 2.31
CA ASN A 69 6.47 9.09 2.54
C ASN A 69 5.94 9.59 1.20
N MET A 70 6.08 10.88 0.89
CA MET A 70 5.54 11.45 -0.34
C MET A 70 6.48 11.10 -1.49
N GLN A 71 5.96 10.45 -2.53
CA GLN A 71 6.63 10.45 -3.82
C GLN A 71 6.42 11.83 -4.42
N ILE A 72 7.48 12.65 -4.39
CA ILE A 72 7.49 13.92 -5.11
C ILE A 72 7.93 13.58 -6.52
N ASP A 73 7.08 13.86 -7.51
CA ASP A 73 7.49 13.78 -8.91
C ASP A 73 8.76 14.60 -9.09
N LYS A 74 9.84 13.92 -9.49
CA LYS A 74 11.16 14.55 -9.68
C LYS A 74 11.12 15.64 -10.75
N ASP A 75 10.11 15.61 -11.61
CA ASP A 75 9.89 16.57 -12.69
C ASP A 75 9.43 17.95 -12.18
N TYR A 76 8.86 18.05 -10.97
CA TYR A 76 8.46 19.33 -10.38
C TYR A 76 9.62 20.15 -9.77
N THR A 77 10.85 19.65 -9.81
CA THR A 77 12.03 20.34 -9.27
C THR A 77 12.92 21.01 -10.33
N ARG A 78 12.47 21.07 -11.59
CA ARG A 78 13.27 21.67 -12.69
C ARG A 78 12.83 23.03 -13.19
N GLU A 79 11.74 23.63 -12.69
CA GLU A 79 11.38 25.00 -13.02
C GLU A 79 10.83 25.73 -11.79
N GLY A 80 11.61 26.69 -11.26
CA GLY A 80 11.20 27.60 -10.18
C GLY A 80 12.33 27.95 -9.23
#